data_AF-A0A8J7BY47-F1
#
_entry.id   AF-A0A8J7BY47-F1
#
_cell.length_a   1.000
_cell.length_b   1.000
_cell.length_c   1.000
_cell.angle_alpha   90.00
_cell.angle_beta   90.00
_cell.angle_gamma   90.00
#
_symmetry.space_group_name_H-M   'P 1'
#
loop_
_entity.id
_entity.type
_entity.pdbx_description
1 polymer ?
#
loop_
_entity_poly.entity_id
_entity_poly.type
_entity_poly.pdbx_seq_one_letter_code
_entity_poly.pdbx_strand_id
1 'polypeptide(L)'
;MINFLYSAIDGGVAANNPSASAVAEALRLGYAVEDITVLSIGTGDRTRIIPYKKAREWGLIEWAQPLIGVLSDGSSDVYEYITKQIMHDRLLRLQFKLDRQFTGQRLSDEIDNATNENINNLIEAAEVYINQRQMQARLQDFLHHNK
;
A
#
# COMPACT_ATOMS: atom_id res chain seq x y z
N MET A 1 7.16 -35.05 13.32
CA MET A 1 7.79 -34.47 12.11
C MET A 1 6.68 -33.99 11.21
N ILE A 2 6.54 -32.68 11.02
CA ILE A 2 5.58 -32.11 10.07
C ILE A 2 6.32 -32.00 8.72
N ASN A 3 5.88 -32.75 7.71
CA ASN A 3 6.33 -32.59 6.33
C ASN A 3 5.68 -31.32 5.76
N PHE A 4 6.46 -30.29 5.44
CA PHE A 4 5.97 -29.18 4.64
C PHE A 4 5.97 -29.60 3.16
N LEU A 5 4.77 -29.77 2.56
CA LEU A 5 4.58 -30.14 1.15
C LEU A 5 4.76 -28.96 0.19
N TYR A 6 4.90 -27.73 0.71
CA TYR A 6 5.03 -26.51 -0.09
C TYR A 6 6.03 -25.55 0.55
N SER A 7 6.81 -24.88 -0.30
CA SER A 7 7.62 -23.73 0.07
C SER A 7 6.84 -22.46 -0.26
N ALA A 8 6.69 -21.57 0.72
CA ALA A 8 6.03 -20.28 0.55
C ALA A 8 6.97 -19.14 0.99
N ILE A 9 6.80 -17.98 0.36
CA ILE A 9 7.48 -16.72 0.69
C ILE A 9 6.44 -15.61 0.86
N ASP A 10 6.88 -14.42 1.22
CA ASP A 10 6.01 -13.26 1.43
C ASP A 10 5.18 -12.91 0.18
N GLY A 11 3.89 -12.64 0.40
CA GLY A 11 2.94 -12.31 -0.67
C GLY A 11 3.22 -10.98 -1.37
N GLY A 12 3.99 -10.08 -0.75
CA GLY A 12 4.44 -8.81 -1.32
C GLY A 12 5.33 -8.98 -2.56
N VAL A 13 5.86 -10.18 -2.80
CA VAL A 13 6.56 -10.52 -4.06
C VAL A 13 5.60 -10.53 -5.26
N ALA A 14 4.32 -10.84 -5.06
CA ALA A 14 3.35 -11.01 -6.14
C ALA A 14 2.16 -10.04 -6.04
N ALA A 15 1.71 -9.72 -4.83
CA ALA A 15 0.47 -8.99 -4.56
C ALA A 15 0.66 -7.97 -3.43
N ASN A 16 1.67 -7.09 -3.55
CA ASN A 16 1.95 -6.03 -2.57
C ASN A 16 0.76 -5.07 -2.36
N ASN A 17 -0.08 -4.91 -3.38
CA ASN A 17 -1.43 -4.37 -3.27
C ASN A 17 -2.44 -5.45 -3.72
N PRO A 18 -3.08 -6.17 -2.79
CA PRO A 18 -3.94 -7.29 -3.13
C PRO A 18 -5.34 -6.89 -3.62
N SER A 19 -5.61 -5.59 -3.83
CA SER A 19 -6.95 -5.09 -4.17
C SER A 19 -7.51 -5.72 -5.45
N ALA A 20 -6.70 -5.83 -6.50
CA ALA A 20 -7.12 -6.44 -7.77
C ALA A 20 -7.38 -7.95 -7.60
N SER A 21 -6.52 -8.64 -6.84
CA SER A 21 -6.69 -10.06 -6.54
C SER A 21 -7.95 -10.33 -5.72
N ALA A 22 -8.27 -9.46 -4.77
CA ALA A 22 -9.50 -9.56 -3.98
C ALA A 22 -10.76 -9.41 -4.84
N VAL A 23 -10.77 -8.44 -5.76
CA VAL A 23 -11.86 -8.27 -6.74
C VAL A 23 -11.97 -9.51 -7.63
N ALA A 24 -10.86 -9.99 -8.18
CA ALA A 24 -10.85 -11.18 -9.04
C ALA A 24 -11.39 -12.42 -8.30
N GLU A 25 -11.05 -12.58 -7.02
CA GLU A 25 -11.54 -13.69 -6.20
C GLU A 25 -13.04 -13.56 -5.89
N ALA A 26 -13.55 -12.36 -5.61
CA ALA A 26 -14.98 -12.14 -5.44
C ALA A 26 -15.77 -12.47 -6.72
N LEU A 27 -15.27 -12.07 -7.89
CA LEU A 27 -15.86 -12.46 -9.18
C LEU A 27 -15.85 -13.98 -9.37
N ARG A 28 -14.74 -14.65 -9.02
CA ARG A 28 -14.64 -16.12 -9.08
C ARG A 28 -15.66 -16.82 -8.18
N LEU A 29 -16.00 -16.21 -7.04
CA LEU A 29 -17.02 -16.70 -6.11
C LEU A 29 -18.46 -16.41 -6.58
N GLY A 30 -18.64 -15.70 -7.69
CA GLY A 30 -19.94 -15.46 -8.32
C GLY A 30 -20.60 -14.14 -7.93
N TYR A 31 -19.90 -13.24 -7.24
CA TYR A 31 -20.40 -11.88 -7.01
C TYR A 31 -20.35 -11.07 -8.31
N ALA A 32 -21.42 -10.33 -8.61
CA ALA A 32 -21.41 -9.39 -9.72
C ALA A 32 -20.45 -8.24 -9.41
N VAL A 33 -19.79 -7.68 -10.42
CA VAL A 33 -18.80 -6.62 -10.19
C VAL A 33 -19.46 -5.40 -9.55
N GLU A 34 -20.74 -5.15 -9.84
CA GLU A 34 -21.60 -4.06 -9.35
C GLU A 34 -21.90 -4.17 -7.85
N ASP A 35 -21.86 -5.38 -7.28
CA ASP A 35 -22.12 -5.66 -5.87
C ASP A 35 -20.86 -5.56 -4.99
N ILE A 36 -19.70 -5.32 -5.61
CA ILE A 36 -18.41 -5.25 -4.91
C ILE A 36 -18.05 -3.79 -4.64
N THR A 37 -17.57 -3.52 -3.43
CA THR A 37 -16.94 -2.25 -3.08
C THR A 37 -15.66 -2.51 -2.30
N VAL A 38 -14.60 -1.77 -2.63
CA VAL A 38 -13.26 -1.99 -2.13
C VAL A 38 -12.80 -0.83 -1.25
N LEU A 39 -12.54 -1.12 0.02
CA LEU A 39 -11.71 -0.28 0.87
C LEU A 39 -10.29 -0.85 0.87
N SER A 40 -9.37 -0.12 0.27
CA SER A 40 -7.96 -0.50 0.21
C SER A 40 -7.17 0.34 1.19
N ILE A 41 -6.45 -0.29 2.12
CA ILE A 41 -5.67 0.39 3.16
C ILE A 41 -4.19 0.12 2.94
N GLY A 42 -3.40 1.20 2.82
CA GLY A 42 -1.97 1.15 2.58
C GLY A 42 -1.15 1.28 3.86
N THR A 43 0.11 0.89 3.76
CA THR A 43 1.10 0.98 4.86
C THR A 43 1.96 2.23 4.77
N GLY A 44 1.57 3.19 3.92
CA GLY A 44 2.35 4.37 3.59
C GLY A 44 3.19 4.21 2.33
N ASP A 45 3.43 5.33 1.63
CA ASP A 45 4.31 5.40 0.47
C ASP A 45 5.71 5.82 0.88
N ARG A 46 6.72 5.10 0.39
CA ARG A 46 8.13 5.43 0.63
C ARG A 46 8.47 6.74 -0.09
N THR A 47 9.34 7.54 0.52
CA THR A 47 9.82 8.79 -0.07
C THR A 47 11.29 8.76 -0.46
N ARG A 48 11.90 7.56 -0.50
CA ARG A 48 13.29 7.37 -0.91
C ARG A 48 13.47 7.70 -2.39
N ILE A 49 14.31 8.70 -2.66
CA ILE A 49 14.72 9.04 -4.02
C ILE A 49 15.99 8.26 -4.34
N ILE A 50 16.03 7.58 -5.50
CA ILE A 50 17.26 7.02 -6.07
C ILE A 50 17.93 8.11 -6.93
N PRO A 51 19.05 8.73 -6.49
CA PRO A 51 19.65 9.83 -7.24
C PRO A 51 20.40 9.29 -8.46
N TYR A 52 20.10 9.80 -9.66
CA TYR A 52 20.74 9.38 -10.91
C TYR A 52 22.27 9.36 -10.84
N LYS A 53 22.87 10.41 -10.26
CA LYS A 53 24.33 10.53 -10.12
C LYS A 53 24.97 9.37 -9.37
N LYS A 54 24.27 8.76 -8.41
CA LYS A 54 24.73 7.57 -7.69
C LYS A 54 24.41 6.29 -8.47
N ALA A 55 23.18 6.16 -8.94
CA ALA A 55 22.70 4.97 -9.64
C ALA A 55 23.46 4.66 -10.94
N ARG A 56 24.01 5.68 -11.61
CA ARG A 56 24.78 5.49 -12.85
C ARG A 56 26.07 4.67 -12.67
N GLU A 57 26.58 4.59 -11.43
CA GLU A 57 27.83 3.90 -11.09
C GLU A 57 27.57 2.57 -10.36
N TRP A 58 26.30 2.20 -10.16
CA TRP A 58 25.92 0.98 -9.45
C TRP A 58 26.13 -0.28 -10.28
N GLY A 59 26.68 -1.32 -9.66
CA GLY A 59 26.68 -2.69 -10.15
C GLY A 59 25.48 -3.49 -9.63
N LEU A 60 25.50 -4.81 -9.86
CA LEU A 60 24.39 -5.70 -9.50
C LEU A 60 24.08 -5.72 -7.99
N ILE A 61 25.11 -5.66 -7.14
CA ILE A 61 24.95 -5.73 -5.68
C ILE A 61 24.30 -4.46 -5.16
N GLU A 62 24.73 -3.31 -5.66
CA GLU A 62 24.21 -2.00 -5.28
C GLU A 62 22.74 -1.82 -5.73
N TRP A 63 22.34 -2.48 -6.82
CA TRP A 63 20.96 -2.50 -7.29
C TRP A 63 20.04 -3.44 -6.51
N ALA A 64 20.57 -4.47 -5.84
CA ALA A 64 19.75 -5.55 -5.26
C ALA A 64 18.71 -5.04 -4.24
N GLN A 65 19.11 -4.16 -3.32
CA GLN A 65 18.21 -3.60 -2.30
C GLN A 65 17.19 -2.60 -2.88
N PRO A 66 17.59 -1.59 -3.69
CA PRO A 66 16.66 -0.66 -4.33
C PRO A 66 15.63 -1.35 -5.25
N LEU A 67 16.02 -2.40 -5.97
CA LEU A 67 15.13 -3.14 -6.87
C LEU A 67 13.93 -3.74 -6.15
N ILE A 68 14.10 -4.25 -4.93
CA ILE A 68 12.99 -4.81 -4.13
C ILE A 68 11.94 -3.72 -3.88
N GLY A 69 12.37 -2.51 -3.51
CA GLY A 69 11.49 -1.36 -3.33
C GLY A 69 10.80 -0.96 -4.64
N VAL A 70 11.56 -0.80 -5.72
CA VAL A 70 11.02 -0.38 -7.03
C VAL A 70 9.97 -1.39 -7.57
N LEU A 71 10.24 -2.68 -7.45
CA LEU A 71 9.32 -3.72 -7.91
C LEU A 71 8.06 -3.79 -7.04
N SER A 72 8.21 -3.65 -5.72
CA SER A 72 7.11 -3.64 -4.75
C SER A 72 6.19 -2.42 -4.95
N ASP A 73 6.76 -1.22 -5.01
CA ASP A 73 6.03 0.04 -5.24
C ASP A 73 5.39 0.03 -6.64
N GLY A 74 6.15 -0.33 -7.68
CA GLY A 74 5.65 -0.40 -9.05
C GLY A 74 4.50 -1.40 -9.23
N SER A 75 4.56 -2.56 -8.58
CA SER A 75 3.45 -3.52 -8.60
C SER A 75 2.19 -2.95 -7.92
N SER A 76 2.37 -2.22 -6.82
CA SER A 76 1.27 -1.64 -6.05
C SER A 76 0.50 -0.59 -6.84
N ASP A 77 1.23 0.26 -7.58
CA ASP A 77 0.67 1.27 -8.47
C ASP A 77 -0.13 0.65 -9.62
N VAL A 78 0.41 -0.41 -10.25
CA VAL A 78 -0.28 -1.12 -11.33
C VAL A 78 -1.58 -1.76 -10.82
N TYR A 79 -1.54 -2.46 -9.68
CA TYR A 79 -2.74 -3.06 -9.11
C TYR A 79 -3.76 -2.02 -8.65
N GLU A 80 -3.32 -0.89 -8.11
CA GLU A 80 -4.20 0.23 -7.78
C GLU A 80 -4.88 0.78 -9.03
N TYR A 81 -4.11 1.03 -10.09
CA TYR A 81 -4.63 1.51 -11.37
C TYR A 81 -5.68 0.55 -11.95
N ILE A 82 -5.37 -0.74 -12.04
CA ILE A 82 -6.30 -1.77 -12.55
C ILE A 82 -7.57 -1.81 -11.70
N THR A 83 -7.44 -1.87 -10.38
CA THR A 83 -8.59 -1.90 -9.47
C THR A 83 -9.47 -0.66 -9.65
N LYS A 84 -8.85 0.52 -9.79
CA LYS A 84 -9.56 1.77 -10.01
C LYS A 84 -10.34 1.79 -11.32
N GLN A 85 -9.80 1.20 -12.39
CA GLN A 85 -10.51 1.10 -13.67
C GLN A 85 -11.71 0.15 -13.60
N ILE A 86 -11.68 -0.86 -12.73
CA ILE A 86 -12.78 -1.83 -12.57
C ILE A 86 -13.86 -1.29 -11.61
N MET A 87 -13.43 -0.71 -10.49
CA MET A 87 -14.32 -0.34 -9.39
C MET A 87 -14.85 1.09 -9.50
N HIS A 88 -14.19 1.97 -10.25
CA HIS A 88 -14.54 3.38 -10.39
C HIS A 88 -14.67 4.10 -9.04
N ASP A 89 -15.87 4.60 -8.71
CA ASP A 89 -16.23 5.29 -7.48
C ASP A 89 -16.41 4.36 -6.27
N ARG A 90 -16.46 3.04 -6.49
CA ARG A 90 -16.58 2.01 -5.45
C ARG A 90 -15.24 1.53 -4.91
N LEU A 91 -14.18 2.29 -5.16
CA LEU A 91 -12.86 2.10 -4.56
C LEU A 91 -12.49 3.33 -3.73
N LEU A 92 -12.24 3.11 -2.43
CA LEU A 92 -11.55 4.07 -1.58
C LEU A 92 -10.19 3.51 -1.18
N ARG A 93 -9.11 4.18 -1.64
CA ARG A 93 -7.75 3.92 -1.19
C ARG A 93 -7.37 4.91 -0.09
N LEU A 94 -7.00 4.38 1.08
CA LEU A 94 -6.36 5.10 2.18
C LEU A 94 -4.86 4.86 2.08
N GLN A 95 -4.12 5.91 1.71
CA GLN A 95 -2.68 5.87 1.55
C GLN A 95 -2.12 7.28 1.76
N PHE A 96 -0.95 7.37 2.38
CA PHE A 96 -0.24 8.64 2.58
C PHE A 96 1.27 8.44 2.56
N LYS A 97 2.03 9.52 2.33
CA LYS A 97 3.49 9.44 2.27
C LYS A 97 4.09 9.32 3.67
N LEU A 98 5.10 8.46 3.82
CA LEU A 98 5.90 8.34 5.05
C LEU A 98 6.92 9.49 5.14
N ASP A 99 6.42 10.72 5.16
CA ASP A 99 7.20 11.93 5.32
C ASP A 99 6.76 12.71 6.58
N ARG A 100 7.23 13.95 6.70
CA ARG A 100 6.98 14.80 7.86
C ARG A 100 5.72 15.66 7.72
N GLN A 101 4.90 15.46 6.67
CA GLN A 101 3.83 16.37 6.30
C GLN A 101 2.75 16.52 7.38
N PHE A 102 2.37 15.43 8.07
CA PHE A 102 1.24 15.46 9.00
C PHE A 102 1.61 15.95 10.40
N THR A 103 2.74 15.51 10.94
CA THR A 103 3.11 15.75 12.36
C THR A 103 4.46 16.44 12.52
N GLY A 104 5.21 16.65 11.44
CA GLY A 104 6.61 17.10 11.50
C GLY A 104 7.61 16.02 11.95
N GLN A 105 7.13 14.92 12.51
CA GLN A 105 7.95 13.82 13.00
C GLN A 105 8.47 12.95 11.86
N ARG A 106 9.61 12.29 12.10
CA ARG A 106 10.15 11.34 11.12
C ARG A 106 9.30 10.07 11.15
N LEU A 107 8.80 9.69 9.99
CA LEU A 107 8.22 8.37 9.75
C LEU A 107 9.30 7.52 9.09
N SER A 108 9.65 6.39 9.70
CA SER A 108 10.55 5.43 9.08
C SER A 108 9.80 4.68 7.99
N ASP A 109 10.41 4.53 6.83
CA ASP A 109 9.93 3.70 5.73
C ASP A 109 10.62 2.32 5.69
N GLU A 110 11.41 2.01 6.72
CA GLU A 110 11.96 0.69 7.01
C GLU A 110 10.89 -0.19 7.65
N ILE A 111 10.59 -1.32 7.01
CA ILE A 111 9.55 -2.27 7.44
C ILE A 111 9.86 -2.92 8.80
N ASP A 112 11.14 -3.00 9.15
CA ASP A 112 11.67 -3.64 10.35
C ASP A 112 11.95 -2.65 11.49
N ASN A 113 11.69 -1.35 11.31
CA ASN A 113 11.83 -0.36 12.37
C ASN A 113 10.62 -0.39 13.34
N ALA A 114 10.68 -1.32 14.28
CA ALA A 114 9.69 -1.50 15.34
C ALA A 114 10.00 -0.71 16.63
N THR A 115 10.75 0.40 16.54
CA THR A 115 11.00 1.25 17.72
C THR A 115 9.70 1.90 18.20
N ASN A 116 9.53 2.05 19.52
CA ASN A 116 8.35 2.71 20.09
C ASN A 116 8.14 4.13 19.54
N GLU A 117 9.24 4.86 19.32
CA GLU A 117 9.20 6.19 18.70
C GLU A 117 8.59 6.13 17.29
N ASN A 118 9.09 5.25 16.42
CA ASN A 118 8.57 5.12 15.06
C ASN A 118 7.09 4.69 15.04
N ILE A 119 6.71 3.71 15.87
CA ILE A 119 5.33 3.24 15.97
C ILE A 119 4.41 4.38 16.42
N ASN A 120 4.78 5.13 17.45
CA ASN A 120 3.98 6.26 17.94
C ASN A 120 3.85 7.37 16.88
N ASN A 121 4.94 7.70 16.18
CA ASN A 121 4.90 8.69 15.11
C ASN A 121 3.97 8.25 13.96
N LEU A 122 3.97 6.96 13.60
CA LEU A 122 3.08 6.40 12.57
C LEU A 122 1.61 6.45 13.01
N ILE A 123 1.31 6.12 14.27
CA ILE A 123 -0.04 6.21 14.83
C ILE A 123 -0.53 7.66 14.78
N GLU A 124 0.27 8.61 15.28
CA GLU A 124 -0.10 10.03 15.27
C GLU A 124 -0.32 10.54 13.84
N ALA A 125 0.55 10.18 12.89
CA ALA A 125 0.37 10.54 11.49
C ALA A 125 -0.91 9.96 10.88
N ALA A 126 -1.24 8.70 11.18
CA ALA A 126 -2.48 8.06 10.74
C ALA A 126 -3.73 8.73 11.34
N GLU A 127 -3.68 9.11 12.63
CA GLU A 127 -4.73 9.85 13.31
C GLU A 127 -4.94 11.23 12.68
N VAL A 128 -3.87 11.97 12.39
CA VAL A 128 -3.97 13.27 11.70
C VAL A 128 -4.53 13.08 10.29
N TYR A 129 -4.03 12.09 9.54
CA TYR A 129 -4.47 11.78 8.18
C TYR A 129 -5.97 11.46 8.13
N ILE A 130 -6.45 10.56 8.98
CA ILE A 130 -7.85 10.13 8.97
C ILE A 130 -8.78 11.27 9.39
N ASN A 131 -8.35 12.16 10.29
CA ASN A 131 -9.16 13.27 10.79
C ASN A 131 -9.15 14.51 9.87
N GLN A 132 -8.43 14.49 8.74
CA GLN A 132 -8.52 15.57 7.76
C GLN A 132 -9.94 15.69 7.21
N ARG A 133 -10.47 16.92 7.12
CA ARG A 133 -11.83 17.18 6.63
C ARG A 133 -12.11 16.51 5.28
N GLN A 134 -11.15 16.58 4.36
CA GLN A 134 -11.29 15.96 3.04
C GLN A 134 -11.34 14.43 3.13
N MET A 135 -10.55 13.82 4.01
CA MET A 135 -10.53 12.37 4.18
C MET A 135 -11.82 11.87 4.85
N GLN A 136 -12.28 12.58 5.88
CA GLN A 136 -13.57 12.33 6.52
C GLN A 136 -14.73 12.42 5.52
N ALA A 137 -14.75 13.42 4.64
CA ALA A 137 -15.75 13.53 3.58
C ALA A 137 -15.72 12.33 2.64
N ARG A 138 -14.54 11.94 2.15
CA ARG A 138 -14.38 10.76 1.27
C ARG A 138 -14.81 9.45 1.94
N LEU A 139 -14.50 9.29 3.23
CA LEU A 139 -14.92 8.13 4.02
C LEU A 139 -16.43 8.09 4.21
N GLN A 140 -17.04 9.23 4.52
CA GLN A 140 -18.49 9.34 4.64
C GLN A 140 -19.16 9.02 3.30
N ASP A 141 -18.71 9.63 2.21
CA ASP A 141 -19.21 9.36 0.87
C ASP A 141 -19.11 7.86 0.55
N PHE A 142 -17.95 7.24 0.78
CA PHE A 142 -17.74 5.81 0.60
C PHE A 142 -18.72 4.98 1.45
N LEU A 143 -18.88 5.27 2.74
CA LEU A 143 -19.78 4.51 3.61
C LEU A 143 -21.27 4.72 3.28
N HIS A 144 -21.64 5.86 2.71
CA HIS A 144 -23.02 6.16 2.30
C HIS A 144 -23.43 5.48 1.00
N HIS A 145 -22.51 5.31 0.04
CA HIS A 145 -22.77 4.59 -1.22
C HIS A 145 -22.89 3.06 -1.04
N ASN A 146 -22.62 2.54 0.16
CA ASN A 146 -22.58 1.11 0.46
C ASN A 146 -23.63 0.66 1.50
N LYS A 147 -24.69 1.45 1.66
CA LYS A 147 -25.87 1.11 2.49
C LYS A 147 -27.01 0.54 1.67
#